data_AF-A0A1I6C915-F1
#
_entry.id   AF-A0A1I6C915-F1
#
_cell.length_a   1.000
_cell.length_b   1.000
_cell.length_c   1.000
_cell.angle_alpha   90.00
_cell.angle_beta   90.00
_cell.angle_gamma   90.00
#
_symmetry.space_group_name_H-M   'P 1'
#
loop_
_entity.id
_entity.type
_entity.pdbx_description
1 polymer ?
#
loop_
_entity_poly.entity_id
_entity_poly.type
_entity_poly.pdbx_seq_one_letter_code
_entity_poly.pdbx_strand_id
1 'polypeptide(L)' 'MANYRLSNSADEDFENIFIYGVRRFGLRQAEQYAEGLEARFEQIAELPSLYPAADHIKPGYRLSVYISHTTYYRADEHEV' A
#
# COMPACT_ATOMS: atom_id res chain seq x y z
N MET A 1 -2.52 16.62 1.42
CA MET A 1 -1.76 16.35 0.18
C MET A 1 -1.11 15.00 0.39
N ALA A 2 -1.25 14.06 -0.55
CA ALA A 2 -0.66 12.74 -0.39
C ALA A 2 0.87 12.88 -0.30
N ASN A 3 1.45 12.47 0.83
CA ASN A 3 2.91 12.46 1.04
C ASN A 3 3.55 11.17 0.50
N TYR A 4 2.88 10.49 -0.44
CA TYR A 4 3.35 9.28 -1.09
C TYR A 4 3.02 9.29 -2.57
N ARG A 5 3.73 8.43 -3.31
CA ARG A 5 3.49 8.15 -4.72
C ARG A 5 3.37 6.65 -4.92
N LEU A 6 2.39 6.23 -5.72
CA LEU A 6 2.31 4.85 -6.21
C LEU A 6 3.20 4.74 -7.46
N SER A 7 3.94 3.64 -7.59
CA SER A 7 4.50 3.31 -8.91
C SER A 7 3.36 2.93 -9.85
N ASN A 8 3.56 3.03 -11.17
CA ASN A 8 2.55 2.61 -12.14
C ASN A 8 2.04 1.19 -11.87
N SER A 9 2.95 0.27 -11.50
CA SER A 9 2.56 -1.10 -11.14
C SER A 9 1.71 -1.18 -9.87
N ALA A 10 1.99 -0.35 -8.86
CA ALA A 10 1.22 -0.34 -7.62
C ALA A 10 -0.17 0.28 -7.81
N ASP A 11 -0.28 1.27 -8.70
CA ASP A 11 -1.56 1.85 -9.11
C ASP A 11 -2.43 0.83 -9.87
N GLU A 12 -1.83 0.13 -10.84
CA GLU A 12 -2.48 -0.99 -11.55
C GLU A 12 -2.88 -2.13 -10.60
N ASP A 13 -2.01 -2.49 -9.64
CA ASP A 13 -2.33 -3.51 -8.63
C ASP A 13 -3.51 -3.07 -7.76
N PHE A 14 -3.55 -1.80 -7.35
CA PHE A 14 -4.64 -1.25 -6.54
C PHE A 14 -5.98 -1.30 -7.29
N GLU A 15 -6.00 -0.88 -8.56
CA GLU A 15 -7.18 -0.99 -9.42
C GLU A 15 -7.62 -2.45 -9.59
N ASN A 16 -6.69 -3.36 -9.87
CA ASN A 16 -6.99 -4.78 -10.04
C ASN A 16 -7.56 -5.43 -8.77
N ILE A 17 -7.04 -5.06 -7.59
CA ILE A 17 -7.57 -5.48 -6.29
C ILE A 17 -9.00 -5.01 -6.11
N PHE A 18 -9.29 -3.74 -6.45
CA PHE A 18 -10.65 -3.21 -6.37
C PHE A 18 -11.60 -3.93 -7.32
N ILE A 19 -11.23 -4.08 -8.60
CA ILE A 19 -12.05 -4.77 -9.62
C ILE A 19 -12.32 -6.22 -9.20
N TYR A 20 -11.30 -6.93 -8.72
CA TYR A 20 -11.45 -8.27 -8.19
C TYR A 20 -12.41 -8.29 -7.00
N GLY A 21 -12.25 -7.33 -6.08
CA GLY A 21 -13.12 -7.15 -4.92
C GLY A 21 -14.58 -6.96 -5.32
N VAL A 22 -14.87 -6.08 -6.27
CA VAL A 22 -16.23 -5.84 -6.77
C VAL A 22 -16.81 -7.12 -7.33
N ARG A 23 -16.06 -7.83 -8.18
CA ARG A 23 -16.52 -9.07 -8.84
C ARG A 23 -16.76 -10.21 -7.86
N ARG A 24 -15.95 -10.32 -6.80
CA ARG A 24 -15.97 -11.46 -5.88
C ARG A 24 -16.83 -11.25 -4.65
N PHE A 25 -16.85 -10.02 -4.14
CA PHE A 25 -17.37 -9.68 -2.82
C PHE A 25 -18.44 -8.57 -2.85
N GLY A 26 -18.64 -7.93 -4.00
CA GLY A 26 -19.58 -6.83 -4.18
C GLY A 26 -18.97 -5.47 -3.87
N LEU A 27 -19.62 -4.42 -4.39
CA LEU A 27 -19.10 -3.04 -4.39
C LEU A 27 -18.74 -2.55 -2.99
N ARG A 28 -19.67 -2.67 -2.03
CA ARG A 28 -19.47 -2.16 -0.66
C ARG A 28 -18.23 -2.75 0.02
N GLN A 29 -17.97 -4.05 -0.18
CA GLN A 29 -16.79 -4.68 0.42
C GLN A 29 -15.50 -4.25 -0.30
N ALA A 30 -15.56 -4.04 -1.62
CA ALA A 30 -14.43 -3.54 -2.38
C ALA A 30 -14.05 -2.10 -1.99
N GLU A 31 -15.04 -1.21 -1.82
CA GLU A 31 -14.85 0.17 -1.36
C GLU A 31 -14.22 0.19 0.03
N GLN A 32 -14.79 -0.55 0.99
CA GLN A 32 -14.22 -0.64 2.35
C GLN A 32 -12.77 -1.17 2.35
N TYR A 33 -12.45 -2.10 1.45
CA TYR A 33 -11.10 -2.64 1.33
C TYR A 33 -10.13 -1.61 0.73
N ALA A 34 -10.57 -0.89 -0.30
CA ALA A 34 -9.79 0.17 -0.95
C ALA A 34 -9.50 1.33 0.00
N GLU A 35 -10.51 1.84 0.70
CA GLU A 35 -10.36 2.88 1.73
C GLU A 35 -9.37 2.45 2.82
N GLY A 36 -9.43 1.18 3.23
CA GLY A 36 -8.51 0.63 4.22
C GLY A 36 -7.06 0.54 3.75
N LEU A 37 -6.84 0.23 2.47
CA LEU A 37 -5.51 0.28 1.85
C LEU A 37 -5.00 1.73 1.73
N GLU A 38 -5.85 2.68 1.33
CA GLU A 38 -5.50 4.10 1.25
C GLU A 38 -5.09 4.66 2.61
N ALA A 39 -5.88 4.38 3.66
CA ALA A 39 -5.53 4.75 5.03
C ALA A 39 -4.19 4.14 5.48
N ARG A 40 -3.87 2.92 5.01
CA ARG A 40 -2.57 2.30 5.26
C ARG A 40 -1.44 3.04 4.55
N PHE A 41 -1.65 3.50 3.32
CA PHE A 41 -0.67 4.29 2.58
C PHE A 41 -0.41 5.63 3.26
N GLU A 42 -1.44 6.29 3.78
CA GLU A 42 -1.30 7.52 4.58
C GLU A 42 -0.44 7.29 5.82
N GLN A 43 -0.70 6.23 6.60
CA GLN A 43 0.12 5.87 7.76
C GLN A 43 1.58 5.60 7.40
N ILE A 44 1.82 4.94 6.25
CA ILE A 44 3.17 4.71 5.73
C ILE A 44 3.86 6.04 5.40
N ALA A 45 3.14 6.96 4.79
CA ALA A 45 3.68 8.26 4.41
C ALA A 45 4.01 9.14 5.63
N GLU A 46 3.20 9.07 6.68
CA GLU A 46 3.41 9.81 7.93
C GLU A 46 4.53 9.22 8.79
N LEU A 47 4.63 7.89 8.87
CA LEU A 47 5.67 7.19 9.62
C LEU A 47 6.30 6.05 8.77
N PRO A 48 7.22 6.36 7.85
CA PRO A 48 7.81 5.35 6.97
C PRO A 48 8.52 4.21 7.70
N SER A 49 9.02 4.47 8.91
CA SER A 49 9.70 3.46 9.74
C SER A 49 8.77 2.58 10.58
N LEU A 50 7.45 2.79 10.50
CA LEU A 50 6.44 2.08 11.32
C LEU A 50 6.41 0.57 11.06
N TYR A 51 6.63 0.13 9.81
CA TYR A 51 6.56 -1.29 9.44
C TYR A 51 7.94 -1.93 9.25
N PRO A 52 8.05 -3.26 9.40
CA PRO A 52 9.32 -3.98 9.35
C PRO A 52 10.09 -3.77 8.05
N ALA A 53 11.42 -3.81 8.16
CA ALA A 53 12.31 -3.85 7.01
C ALA A 53 12.15 -5.16 6.23
N ALA A 54 12.19 -5.03 4.91
CA ALA A 54 12.09 -6.12 3.95
C ALA A 54 13.43 -6.36 3.25
N ASP A 55 14.56 -6.09 3.94
CA ASP A 55 15.90 -6.15 3.35
C ASP A 55 16.26 -7.54 2.79
N HIS A 56 15.65 -8.58 3.33
CA HIS A 56 15.76 -9.97 2.84
C HIS A 56 15.12 -10.19 1.45
N ILE A 57 14.19 -9.31 1.04
CA ILE A 57 13.59 -9.29 -0.30
C ILE A 57 14.32 -8.27 -1.17
N LYS A 58 14.47 -7.04 -0.66
CA LYS A 58 15.18 -5.97 -1.35
C LYS A 58 15.71 -4.95 -0.33
N PRO A 59 17.03 -4.64 -0.32
CA PRO A 59 17.60 -3.66 0.59
C PRO A 59 16.92 -2.29 0.50
N GLY A 60 16.66 -1.67 1.65
CA GLY A 60 16.04 -0.34 1.77
C GLY A 60 14.52 -0.34 1.58
N TYR A 61 13.90 -1.50 1.39
CA TYR A 61 12.45 -1.64 1.35
C TYR A 61 11.88 -2.05 2.70
N ARG A 62 10.61 -1.75 2.87
CA ARG A 62 9.76 -2.14 4.00
C ARG A 62 8.49 -2.78 3.47
N LEU A 63 7.82 -3.56 4.31
CA LEU A 63 6.57 -4.22 3.96
C LEU A 63 5.51 -3.95 5.01
N SER A 64 4.31 -3.64 4.54
CA SER A 64 3.13 -3.48 5.39
C SER A 64 2.06 -4.46 4.94
N VAL A 65 1.58 -5.29 5.86
CA VAL A 65 0.48 -6.23 5.58
C VAL A 65 -0.84 -5.56 5.95
N TYR A 66 -1.80 -5.57 5.03
CA TYR A 66 -3.18 -5.16 5.25
C TYR A 66 -4.12 -6.26 4.78
N ILE A 67 -4.74 -6.94 5.74
CA ILE A 67 -5.68 -8.06 5.52
C ILE A 67 -5.06 -9.14 4.62
N SER A 68 -5.32 -9.12 3.31
CA SER A 68 -4.88 -10.14 2.36
C SER A 68 -3.76 -9.69 1.44
N HIS A 69 -3.39 -8.41 1.46
CA HIS A 69 -2.39 -7.83 0.55
C HIS A 69 -1.21 -7.27 1.34
N THR A 70 -0.03 -7.34 0.71
CA THR A 70 1.21 -6.79 1.27
C THR A 70 1.69 -5.65 0.39
N THR A 71 1.87 -4.47 0.97
CA THR A 71 2.39 -3.29 0.31
C THR A 71 3.88 -3.20 0.55
N TYR A 72 4.67 -3.25 -0.52
CA TYR A 72 6.11 -3.01 -0.46
C TYR A 72 6.40 -1.55 -0.79
N TYR A 73 7.19 -0.90 0.07
CA TYR A 73 7.47 0.52 -0.08
C TYR A 73 8.90 0.83 0.36
N ARG A 74 9.35 2.04 0.05
CA ARG A 74 10.56 2.66 0.59
C ARG A 74 10.29 4.13 0.82
N ALA A 75 10.99 4.73 1.77
CA ALA A 75 11.07 6.18 1.83
C ALA A 75 12.00 6.66 0.70
N ASP A 76 11.67 7.79 0.06
CA ASP A 76 12.64 8.47 -0.79
C ASP A 76 13.71 9.10 0.14
N GLU A 77 14.99 9.05 -0.23
CA GLU A 77 16.13 9.50 0.61
C GLU A 77 16.22 11.04 0.77
N HIS A 78 15.10 11.74 0.79
CA HIS A 78 14.99 13.19 0.94
C HIS A 78 14.23 13.61 2.20
N GLU A 79 14.47 12.92 3.31
CA GLU A 79 14.27 13.47 4.65
C GLU A 79 15.55 13.29 5.45
N VAL A 80 16.40 14.30 5.38
CA VAL A 80 17.45 14.62 6.35
C VAL A 80 17.15 16.00 6.90
#